data_AF-A0A429WAI3-F1
#
_entry.id   AF-A0A429WAI3-F1
#
_cell.length_a   1.000
_cell.length_b   1.000
_cell.length_c   1.000
_cell.angle_alpha   90.00
_cell.angle_beta   90.00
_cell.angle_gamma   90.00
#
_symmetry.space_group_name_H-M   'P 1'
#
loop_
_entity.id
_entity.type
_entity.pdbx_description
1 polymer ?
#
loop_
_entity_poly.entity_id
_entity_poly.type
_entity_poly.pdbx_seq_one_letter_code
_entity_poly.pdbx_strand_id
1 'polypeptide(L)' 'MFHLKRNLPAWERIIRLCLGAFAAAGAFYFLPAGTLRLLGFAMAGVLASTAIVGFCPACAMLGRRATGPAK' A
#
# COMPACT_ATOMS: atom_id res chain seq x y z
N MET A 1 12.66 -12.28 -12.88
CA MET A 1 13.15 -11.27 -11.93
C MET A 1 12.51 -9.93 -12.26
N PHE A 2 11.46 -9.53 -11.55
CA PHE A 2 10.80 -8.25 -11.79
C PHE A 2 11.61 -7.12 -11.12
N HIS A 3 12.41 -6.40 -11.89
CA HIS A 3 13.13 -5.21 -11.41
C HIS A 3 12.19 -4.00 -11.36
N LEU A 4 11.28 -3.97 -10.38
CA LEU A 4 10.45 -2.79 -10.14
C LEU A 4 11.34 -1.67 -9.56
N LYS A 5 11.58 -0.62 -10.36
CA LYS A 5 12.18 0.62 -9.84
C LYS A 5 11.25 1.24 -8.82
N ARG A 6 11.75 1.48 -7.61
CA ARG A 6 11.04 2.14 -6.52
C ARG A 6 10.55 3.52 -6.99
N ASN A 7 9.26 3.81 -6.87
CA ASN A 7 8.72 5.15 -7.18
C ASN A 7 8.30 5.94 -5.94
N LEU A 8 8.15 5.27 -4.80
CA LEU A 8 7.67 5.90 -3.57
C LEU A 8 8.81 6.37 -2.66
N PRO A 9 8.76 7.62 -2.18
CA PRO A 9 9.62 8.08 -1.10
C PRO A 9 9.28 7.38 0.23
N ALA A 10 10.20 7.42 1.19
CA ALA A 10 10.04 6.74 2.48
C ALA A 10 8.79 7.18 3.25
N TRP A 11 8.46 8.47 3.25
CA TRP A 11 7.31 9.01 3.98
C TRP A 11 5.96 8.46 3.46
N GLU A 12 5.77 8.36 2.14
CA GLU A 12 4.55 7.76 1.57
C GLU A 12 4.45 6.26 1.87
N ARG A 13 5.58 5.56 2.00
CA ARG A 13 5.60 4.16 2.39
C ARG A 13 5.14 3.99 3.84
N ILE A 14 5.60 4.87 4.74
CA ILE A 14 5.14 4.88 6.14
C ILE A 14 3.64 5.16 6.21
N ILE A 15 3.16 6.20 5.53
CA ILE A 15 1.73 6.55 5.52
C ILE A 15 0.89 5.38 5.01
N ARG A 16 1.28 4.74 3.90
CA ARG A 16 0.54 3.60 3.35
C ARG A 16 0.55 2.39 4.26
N LEU A 17 1.65 2.15 4.97
CA LEU A 17 1.72 1.07 5.94
C LEU A 17 0.77 1.34 7.10
N CYS A 18 0.74 2.56 7.64
CA CYS A 18 -0.22 2.97 8.66
C CYS A 18 -1.66 2.85 8.16
N LEU A 19 -1.96 3.34 6.95
CA LEU A 19 -3.29 3.27 6.36
C LEU A 19 -3.74 1.82 6.13
N GLY A 20 -2.83 0.94 5.68
CA GLY A 20 -3.09 -0.49 5.57
C GLY A 20 -3.41 -1.13 6.92
N ALA A 21 -2.68 -0.77 7.99
CA ALA A 21 -2.95 -1.25 9.34
C ALA A 21 -4.31 -0.77 9.86
N PHE A 22 -4.64 0.51 9.68
CA PHE A 22 -5.96 1.05 10.05
C PHE A 22 -7.09 0.42 9.23
N ALA A 23 -6.90 0.18 7.94
CA ALA A 23 -7.88 -0.50 7.10
C ALA A 23 -8.09 -1.96 7.53
N ALA A 24 -7.02 -2.68 7.88
CA ALA A 24 -7.11 -4.04 8.41
C ALA A 24 -7.85 -4.10 9.76
N ALA A 25 -7.51 -3.18 10.68
CA ALA A 25 -8.22 -3.05 11.95
C ALA A 25 -9.70 -2.70 11.73
N GLY A 26 -9.98 -1.73 10.85
CA GLY A 26 -11.33 -1.34 10.47
C GLY A 26 -12.15 -2.52 9.91
N ALA A 27 -11.56 -3.28 8.99
CA ALA A 27 -12.17 -4.50 8.44
C ALA A 27 -12.41 -5.57 9.51
N PHE A 28 -11.53 -5.68 10.50
CA PHE A 28 -11.69 -6.65 11.59
C PHE A 28 -12.80 -6.27 12.57
N TYR A 29 -12.90 -4.99 12.96
CA TYR A 29 -13.82 -4.55 14.01
C TYR A 29 -15.21 -4.16 13.49
N PHE A 30 -15.32 -3.57 12.30
CA PHE A 30 -16.56 -2.95 11.84
C PHE A 30 -17.27 -3.72 10.73
N LEU A 31 -16.58 -4.63 10.03
CA LEU A 31 -17.19 -5.38 8.92
C LEU A 31 -17.63 -6.78 9.39
N PRO A 32 -18.84 -7.22 8.98
CA PRO A 32 -19.30 -8.58 9.25
C PRO A 32 -18.41 -9.61 8.55
N ALA A 33 -18.34 -10.81 9.12
CA ALA A 33 -17.66 -11.93 8.50
C ALA A 33 -18.28 -12.26 7.14
N GLY A 34 -17.45 -12.39 6.11
CA GLY A 34 -17.88 -12.67 4.74
C GLY A 34 -17.06 -11.90 3.71
N THR A 35 -17.61 -11.80 2.50
CA THR A 35 -16.94 -11.20 1.33
C THR A 35 -16.47 -9.78 1.59
N LEU A 36 -17.26 -8.96 2.29
CA LEU A 36 -16.92 -7.56 2.54
C LEU A 36 -15.66 -7.44 3.42
N ARG A 37 -15.55 -8.24 4.49
CA ARG A 37 -14.37 -8.28 5.35
C ARG A 37 -13.14 -8.81 4.63
N LEU A 38 -13.31 -9.83 3.77
CA LEU A 38 -12.23 -10.32 2.91
C LEU A 38 -11.73 -9.20 1.96
N LEU A 39 -12.65 -8.44 1.36
CA LEU A 39 -12.30 -7.30 0.51
C LEU A 39 -11.54 -6.22 1.29
N GLY A 40 -11.96 -5.95 2.53
CA GLY A 40 -11.27 -5.01 3.43
C GLY A 40 -9.83 -5.44 3.72
N PHE A 41 -9.60 -6.72 4.02
CA PHE A 41 -8.24 -7.25 4.19
C PHE A 41 -7.44 -7.24 2.89
N ALA A 42 -8.06 -7.54 1.76
CA ALA A 42 -7.38 -7.48 0.46
C ALA A 42 -6.87 -6.06 0.16
N MET A 43 -7.71 -5.03 0.40
CA MET A 43 -7.32 -3.64 0.24
C MET A 43 -6.19 -3.23 1.19
N ALA A 44 -6.27 -3.64 2.45
CA ALA A 44 -5.18 -3.43 3.42
C ALA A 44 -3.87 -4.10 2.96
N GLY A 45 -3.95 -5.32 2.42
CA GLY A 45 -2.82 -6.06 1.87
C GLY A 45 -2.19 -5.37 0.65
N VAL A 46 -2.99 -4.81 -0.25
CA VAL A 46 -2.48 -4.02 -1.38
C VAL A 46 -1.74 -2.78 -0.89
N LEU A 47 -2.29 -2.04 0.08
CA LEU A 47 -1.61 -0.88 0.67
C LEU A 47 -0.27 -1.27 1.30
N ALA A 48 -0.26 -2.30 2.15
CA ALA A 48 0.94 -2.78 2.83
C ALA A 48 1.99 -3.30 1.83
N SER A 49 1.60 -4.08 0.83
CA SER A 49 2.53 -4.57 -0.21
C SER A 49 3.15 -3.44 -1.03
N THR A 50 2.37 -2.41 -1.40
CA THR A 50 2.93 -1.24 -2.11
C THR A 50 3.92 -0.45 -1.24
N ALA A 51 3.69 -0.40 0.08
CA ALA A 51 4.64 0.17 1.03
C ALA A 51 5.93 -0.67 1.12
N ILE A 52 5.83 -1.99 1.25
CA ILE A 52 6.99 -2.90 1.38
C ILE A 52 7.84 -2.92 0.11
N VAL A 53 7.21 -3.09 -1.06
CA VAL A 53 7.90 -3.05 -2.36
C VAL A 53 8.41 -1.64 -2.65
N GLY A 54 7.68 -0.60 -2.24
CA GLY A 54 8.00 0.80 -2.58
C GLY A 54 7.64 1.15 -4.02
N PHE A 55 6.72 0.40 -4.60
CA PHE A 55 6.18 0.64 -5.93
C PHE A 55 4.67 0.70 -5.86
N CYS A 56 4.10 1.72 -6.50
CA CYS A 56 2.67 1.84 -6.70
C CYS A 56 2.37 1.97 -8.20
N PRO A 57 1.56 1.06 -8.78
CA PRO A 57 1.24 1.09 -10.21
C PRO A 57 0.49 2.37 -10.58
N ALA A 58 -0.44 2.84 -9.75
CA ALA A 58 -1.16 4.09 -9.99
C ALA A 58 -0.22 5.31 -10.05
N CYS A 59 0.74 5.42 -9.12
CA CYS A 59 1.73 6.50 -9.16
C CYS A 59 2.65 6.39 -10.38
N ALA A 60 3.00 5.17 -10.80
CA ALA A 60 3.81 4.94 -12.00
C ALA A 60 3.05 5.32 -13.29
N MET A 61 1.76 5.02 -13.38
CA MET A 61 0.88 5.42 -14.50
C MET A 61 0.74 6.94 -14.60
N LEU A 62 0.78 7.64 -13.47
CA LEU A 62 0.83 9.11 -13.40
C LEU A 62 2.22 9.70 -13.72
N GLY A 63 3.19 8.86 -14.13
CA GLY A 63 4.51 9.32 -14.55
C GLY A 63 5.48 9.65 -13.42
N ARG A 64 5.14 9.32 -12.15
CA ARG A 64 6.10 9.51 -11.04
C ARG A 64 7.29 8.59 -11.20
N ARG A 65 8.46 9.20 -11.36
CA ARG A 65 9.75 8.50 -11.46
C ARG A 65 10.40 8.40 -10.08
N ALA A 66 11.26 7.40 -9.93
CA ALA A 66 11.98 7.10 -8.69
C ALA A 66 12.53 8.37 -8.03
N THR A 67 11.98 8.74 -6.88
CA THR A 67 12.67 9.65 -5.98
C THR A 67 13.83 8.86 -5.38
N GLY A 68 15.07 9.32 -5.62
CA GLY A 68 16.25 8.80 -4.94
C GLY A 68 16.09 8.89 -3.41
N PRO A 69 16.99 8.25 -2.62
CA PRO A 69 16.87 8.24 -1.17
C PRO A 69 16.61 9.66 -0.67
N ALA A 70 15.53 9.82 0.09
CA ALA A 70 15.30 11.06 0.82
C ALA A 70 16.53 11.22 1.72
N LYS A 71 17.33 12.24 1.42
CA LYS A 71 18.42 12.66 2.29
C LYS A 71 17.86 12.99 3.66
#